data_AF-V6TVN2-F1
#
_entry.id   AF-V6TVN2-F1
#
_cell.length_a   1.000
_cell.length_b   1.000
_cell.length_c   1.000
_cell.angle_alpha   90.00
_cell.angle_beta   90.00
_cell.angle_gamma   90.00
#
_symmetry.space_group_name_H-M   'P 1'
#
loop_
_entity.id
_entity.type
_entity.pdbx_description
1 polymer ?
#
loop_
_entity_poly.entity_id
_entity_poly.type
_entity_poly.pdbx_seq_one_letter_code
_entity_poly.pdbx_strand_id
1 'polypeptide(L)'
;MDPPTAQLIDEHEVALEPEPTGDAFNRGIALKEAGNSALRAGQYQEAAEQYRDALLIFSGRTAERANCLSNYAAACVRLGELDEAERTLREAIDINPRHINARLRIARVFSAKEKHILAASEWGVVAQIRPLTDSEAAERDVCNKKAMDAGITTMKSWGNKLLGKLGLSLDNFKLAKNSDGSFNISMQK
;
A
#
# COMPACT_ATOMS: atom_id res chain seq x y z
N MET A 1 18.23 16.37 9.04
CA MET A 1 16.93 17.03 9.01
C MET A 1 15.99 16.04 8.34
N ASP A 2 15.22 15.31 9.14
CA ASP A 2 14.15 14.49 8.57
C ASP A 2 13.15 15.43 7.87
N PRO A 3 12.66 15.10 6.67
CA PRO A 3 11.64 15.90 6.02
C PRO A 3 10.41 16.00 6.95
N PRO A 4 9.66 17.12 6.93
CA PRO A 4 8.46 17.28 7.75
C PRO A 4 7.53 16.09 7.50
N THR A 5 7.29 15.31 8.55
CA THR A 5 6.41 14.14 8.51
C THR A 5 4.99 14.64 8.28
N ALA A 6 4.58 14.78 7.02
CA ALA A 6 3.18 14.97 6.70
C ALA A 6 2.41 13.80 7.36
N GLN A 7 1.41 14.11 8.20
CA GLN A 7 0.51 13.09 8.71
C GLN A 7 -0.20 12.47 7.50
N LEU A 8 0.09 11.20 7.22
CA LEU A 8 -0.42 10.48 6.05
C LEU A 8 -1.72 9.76 6.39
N ILE A 9 -2.07 9.69 7.68
CA ILE A 9 -3.36 9.20 8.17
C ILE A 9 -4.24 10.42 8.38
N ASP A 10 -5.39 10.45 7.72
CA ASP A 10 -6.45 11.40 8.05
C ASP A 10 -6.89 11.17 9.49
N GLU A 11 -6.82 12.21 10.33
CA GLU A 11 -7.20 12.15 11.74
C GLU A 11 -8.72 12.02 11.95
N HIS A 12 -9.52 12.14 10.88
CA HIS A 12 -10.94 11.80 10.89
C HIS A 12 -11.16 10.27 10.98
N GLU A 13 -10.86 9.72 12.15
CA GLU A 13 -11.13 8.33 12.49
C GLU A 13 -12.65 8.12 12.60
N VAL A 14 -13.23 7.45 11.61
CA VAL A 14 -14.61 6.97 11.71
C VAL A 14 -14.61 5.84 12.76
N ALA A 15 -15.29 6.08 13.89
CA ALA A 15 -15.37 5.10 14.96
C ALA A 15 -15.94 3.76 14.46
N LEU A 16 -15.33 2.66 14.87
CA LEU A 16 -15.83 1.32 14.58
C LEU A 16 -17.16 1.09 15.30
N GLU A 17 -18.08 0.45 14.60
CA GLU A 17 -19.32 -0.03 15.17
C GLU A 17 -19.04 -1.18 16.16
N PRO A 18 -19.82 -1.32 17.23
CA PRO A 18 -19.71 -2.47 18.13
C PRO A 18 -20.02 -3.76 17.36
N GLU A 19 -19.30 -4.83 17.68
CA GLU A 19 -19.56 -6.13 17.07
C GLU A 19 -20.98 -6.60 17.40
N PRO A 20 -21.74 -7.11 16.41
CA PRO A 20 -23.01 -7.75 16.71
C PRO A 20 -22.77 -9.02 17.53
N THR A 21 -23.79 -9.47 18.25
CA THR A 21 -23.72 -10.70 19.06
C THR A 21 -24.77 -11.70 18.60
N GLY A 22 -24.60 -12.97 18.97
CA GLY A 22 -25.54 -14.06 18.68
C GLY A 22 -25.01 -15.09 17.69
N ASP A 23 -25.84 -16.09 17.40
CA ASP A 23 -25.43 -17.31 16.70
C ASP A 23 -24.91 -17.05 15.28
N ALA A 24 -25.53 -16.11 14.56
CA ALA A 24 -25.08 -15.74 13.23
C ALA A 24 -23.66 -15.15 13.26
N PHE A 25 -23.40 -14.22 14.19
CA PHE A 25 -22.07 -13.64 14.35
C PHE A 25 -21.03 -14.69 14.76
N ASN A 26 -21.38 -15.56 15.73
CA ASN A 26 -20.51 -16.67 16.14
C ASN A 26 -20.20 -17.62 14.98
N ARG A 27 -21.16 -17.87 14.07
CA ARG A 27 -20.92 -18.62 12.84
C ARG A 27 -19.94 -17.89 11.91
N GLY A 28 -20.05 -16.57 11.77
CA GLY A 28 -19.08 -15.75 11.03
C GLY A 28 -17.66 -15.88 11.58
N ILE A 29 -17.52 -15.83 12.92
CA ILE A 29 -16.23 -16.05 13.60
C ILE A 29 -15.69 -17.46 13.30
N ALA A 30 -16.53 -18.50 13.38
CA ALA A 30 -16.10 -19.86 13.07
C ALA A 30 -15.63 -20.03 11.63
N LEU A 31 -16.33 -19.43 10.66
CA LEU A 31 -15.93 -19.42 9.25
C LEU A 31 -14.59 -18.68 9.05
N LYS A 32 -14.41 -17.51 9.68
CA LYS A 32 -13.13 -16.78 9.66
C LYS A 32 -11.99 -17.64 10.22
N GLU A 33 -12.20 -18.35 11.32
CA GLU A 33 -11.16 -19.22 11.90
C GLU A 33 -10.87 -20.48 11.08
N ALA A 34 -11.88 -21.04 10.40
CA ALA A 34 -11.68 -22.08 9.40
C ALA A 34 -10.83 -21.55 8.23
N GLY A 35 -11.14 -20.35 7.72
CA GLY A 35 -10.34 -19.67 6.70
C GLY A 35 -8.90 -19.42 7.15
N ASN A 36 -8.70 -19.00 8.41
CA ASN A 36 -7.36 -18.82 9.00
C ASN A 36 -6.57 -20.12 9.01
N SER A 37 -7.24 -21.24 9.33
CA SER A 37 -6.62 -22.56 9.39
C SER A 37 -6.25 -23.08 7.99
N ALA A 38 -7.17 -22.98 7.02
CA ALA A 38 -6.91 -23.31 5.62
C ALA A 38 -5.76 -22.45 5.03
N LEU A 39 -5.72 -21.16 5.36
CA LEU A 39 -4.64 -20.25 4.91
C LEU A 39 -3.27 -20.72 5.43
N ARG A 40 -3.19 -21.09 6.71
CA ARG A 40 -1.95 -21.65 7.32
C ARG A 40 -1.56 -22.99 6.71
N ALA A 41 -2.55 -23.82 6.35
CA ALA A 41 -2.34 -25.12 5.69
C ALA A 41 -1.95 -25.00 4.20
N GLY A 42 -1.98 -23.80 3.62
CA GLY A 42 -1.68 -23.58 2.21
C GLY A 42 -2.86 -23.83 1.27
N GLN A 43 -4.05 -24.09 1.81
CA GLN A 43 -5.27 -24.32 1.06
C GLN A 43 -5.94 -22.98 0.73
N TYR A 44 -5.33 -22.20 -0.16
CA TYR A 44 -5.71 -20.80 -0.40
C TYR A 44 -7.12 -20.64 -0.98
N GLN A 45 -7.55 -21.56 -1.84
CA GLN A 45 -8.89 -21.54 -2.42
C GLN A 45 -9.97 -21.75 -1.35
N GLU A 46 -9.79 -22.78 -0.52
CA GLU A 46 -10.69 -23.06 0.61
C GLU A 46 -10.69 -21.91 1.61
N ALA A 47 -9.52 -21.33 1.91
CA ALA A 47 -9.43 -20.15 2.76
C ALA A 47 -10.26 -18.99 2.22
N ALA A 48 -10.14 -18.70 0.91
CA ALA A 48 -10.89 -17.65 0.24
C ALA A 48 -12.41 -17.87 0.32
N GLU A 49 -12.86 -19.12 0.13
CA GLU A 49 -14.28 -19.50 0.27
C GLU A 49 -14.80 -19.27 1.69
N GLN A 50 -14.08 -19.75 2.71
CA GLN A 50 -14.46 -19.57 4.11
C GLN A 50 -14.54 -18.09 4.51
N TYR A 51 -13.60 -17.26 4.06
CA TYR A 51 -13.66 -15.82 4.34
C TYR A 51 -14.81 -15.13 3.59
N ARG A 52 -15.13 -15.51 2.34
CA ARG A 52 -16.29 -14.96 1.63
C ARG A 52 -17.57 -15.24 2.38
N ASP A 53 -17.75 -16.47 2.85
CA ASP A 53 -18.92 -16.85 3.64
C ASP A 53 -18.97 -16.09 4.98
N ALA A 54 -17.84 -15.87 5.64
CA ALA A 54 -17.77 -15.03 6.83
C ALA A 54 -18.14 -13.57 6.54
N LEU A 55 -17.69 -13.01 5.41
CA LEU A 55 -17.96 -11.63 4.99
C LEU A 55 -19.43 -11.40 4.60
N LEU A 56 -20.19 -12.45 4.25
CA LEU A 56 -21.65 -12.35 4.10
C LEU A 56 -22.36 -12.11 5.44
N ILE A 57 -21.74 -12.50 6.56
CA ILE A 57 -22.27 -12.35 7.91
C ILE A 57 -21.76 -11.05 8.55
N PHE A 58 -20.49 -10.73 8.35
CA PHE A 58 -19.89 -9.50 8.88
C PHE A 58 -20.38 -8.28 8.10
N SER A 59 -21.47 -7.68 8.58
CA SER A 59 -22.02 -6.41 8.09
C SER A 59 -21.50 -5.21 8.89
N GLY A 60 -21.56 -4.02 8.30
CA GLY A 60 -21.23 -2.77 9.01
C GLY A 60 -19.74 -2.46 9.06
N ARG A 61 -19.38 -1.44 9.84
CA ARG A 61 -18.00 -0.95 10.02
C ARG A 61 -17.39 -1.51 11.31
N THR A 62 -17.27 -2.84 11.39
CA THR A 62 -16.76 -3.51 12.59
C THR A 62 -15.30 -3.96 12.46
N ALA A 63 -14.65 -4.23 13.60
CA ALA A 63 -13.25 -4.68 13.63
C ALA A 63 -13.10 -6.07 13.00
N GLU A 64 -14.03 -6.99 13.28
CA GLU A 64 -14.01 -8.35 12.72
C GLU A 64 -14.19 -8.35 11.21
N ARG A 65 -15.01 -7.44 10.68
CA ARG A 65 -15.13 -7.28 9.24
C ARG A 65 -13.80 -6.83 8.61
N ALA A 66 -13.13 -5.83 9.17
CA ALA A 66 -11.83 -5.37 8.69
C ALA A 66 -10.75 -6.46 8.78
N ASN A 67 -10.73 -7.21 9.89
CA ASN A 67 -9.83 -8.35 10.09
C ASN A 67 -10.06 -9.44 9.03
N CYS A 68 -11.32 -9.79 8.77
CA CYS A 68 -11.70 -10.82 7.80
C CYS A 68 -11.35 -10.39 6.37
N LEU A 69 -11.62 -9.15 5.99
CA LEU A 69 -11.19 -8.60 4.69
C LEU A 69 -9.67 -8.67 4.53
N SER A 70 -8.91 -8.23 5.54
CA SER A 70 -7.45 -8.31 5.52
C SER A 70 -6.98 -9.75 5.26
N ASN A 71 -7.60 -10.74 5.91
CA ASN A 71 -7.25 -12.16 5.76
C ASN A 71 -7.68 -12.77 4.43
N TYR A 72 -8.87 -12.44 3.95
CA TYR A 72 -9.32 -12.78 2.59
C TYR A 72 -8.34 -12.27 1.53
N ALA A 73 -7.89 -11.01 1.65
CA ALA A 73 -6.91 -10.45 0.74
C ALA A 73 -5.57 -11.20 0.76
N ALA A 74 -5.13 -11.74 1.90
CA ALA A 74 -3.94 -12.59 1.89
C ALA A 74 -4.15 -13.90 1.13
N ALA A 75 -5.32 -14.53 1.23
CA ALA A 75 -5.65 -15.68 0.40
C ALA A 75 -5.58 -15.32 -1.10
N CYS A 76 -6.21 -14.20 -1.50
CA CYS A 76 -6.15 -13.69 -2.87
C CYS A 76 -4.71 -13.43 -3.36
N VAL A 77 -3.85 -12.83 -2.52
CA VAL A 77 -2.42 -12.65 -2.87
C VAL A 77 -1.74 -14.00 -3.12
N ARG A 78 -2.02 -15.03 -2.32
CA ARG A 78 -1.44 -16.37 -2.51
C ARG A 78 -1.97 -17.08 -3.75
N LEU A 79 -3.16 -16.72 -4.21
CA LEU A 79 -3.75 -17.17 -5.47
C LEU A 79 -3.29 -16.36 -6.70
N GLY A 80 -2.54 -15.27 -6.50
CA GLY A 80 -2.14 -14.36 -7.58
C GLY A 80 -3.20 -13.34 -8.00
N GLU A 81 -4.31 -13.27 -7.26
CA GLU A 81 -5.45 -12.37 -7.52
C GLU A 81 -5.18 -10.96 -6.95
N LEU A 82 -4.17 -10.28 -7.49
CA LEU A 82 -3.68 -9.00 -6.94
C LEU A 82 -4.68 -7.84 -7.07
N ASP A 83 -5.57 -7.85 -8.06
CA ASP A 83 -6.62 -6.83 -8.21
C ASP A 83 -7.70 -6.96 -7.13
N GLU A 84 -8.15 -8.18 -6.87
CA GLU A 84 -9.12 -8.46 -5.82
C GLU A 84 -8.52 -8.16 -4.44
N ALA A 85 -7.27 -8.58 -4.20
CA ALA A 85 -6.56 -8.24 -2.97
C ALA A 85 -6.47 -6.72 -2.74
N GLU A 86 -6.13 -5.93 -3.78
CA GLU A 86 -6.11 -4.46 -3.68
C GLU A 86 -7.48 -3.90 -3.28
N ARG A 87 -8.55 -4.33 -3.96
CA ARG A 87 -9.92 -3.87 -3.69
C ARG A 87 -10.35 -4.18 -2.26
N THR A 88 -10.14 -5.43 -1.82
CA THR A 88 -10.46 -5.89 -0.47
C THR A 88 -9.67 -5.14 0.61
N LEU A 89 -8.38 -4.87 0.38
CA LEU A 89 -7.55 -4.16 1.36
C LEU A 89 -7.94 -2.69 1.48
N ARG A 90 -8.35 -2.05 0.37
CA ARG A 90 -8.89 -0.68 0.41
C ARG A 90 -10.15 -0.63 1.27
N GLU A 91 -11.03 -1.62 1.14
CA GLU A 91 -12.23 -1.72 1.98
C GLU A 91 -11.88 -1.92 3.47
N ALA A 92 -10.87 -2.75 3.78
CA ALA A 92 -10.42 -2.95 5.16
C ALA A 92 -9.85 -1.66 5.77
N ILE A 93 -9.10 -0.89 4.98
CA ILE A 93 -8.50 0.40 5.38
C ILE A 93 -9.57 1.49 5.49
N ASP A 94 -10.61 1.46 4.64
CA ASP A 94 -11.75 2.37 4.75
C ASP A 94 -12.52 2.14 6.05
N ILE A 95 -12.72 0.88 6.46
CA ILE A 95 -13.37 0.54 7.73
C ILE A 95 -12.47 0.93 8.91
N ASN A 96 -11.19 0.54 8.87
CA ASN A 96 -10.23 0.84 9.91
C ASN A 96 -8.94 1.43 9.30
N PRO A 97 -8.82 2.77 9.26
CA PRO A 97 -7.65 3.45 8.71
C PRO A 97 -6.35 3.14 9.44
N ARG A 98 -6.38 2.60 10.67
CA ARG A 98 -5.19 2.22 11.43
C ARG A 98 -4.92 0.71 11.41
N HIS A 99 -5.62 -0.05 10.56
CA HIS A 99 -5.48 -1.50 10.48
C HIS A 99 -4.12 -1.92 9.91
N ILE A 100 -3.15 -2.16 10.80
CA ILE A 100 -1.75 -2.36 10.44
C ILE A 100 -1.52 -3.48 9.42
N ASN A 101 -2.19 -4.63 9.57
CA ASN A 101 -2.02 -5.76 8.65
C ASN A 101 -2.56 -5.47 7.25
N ALA A 102 -3.59 -4.62 7.13
CA ALA A 102 -4.17 -4.28 5.84
C ALA A 102 -3.24 -3.33 5.09
N ARG A 103 -2.66 -2.35 5.80
CA ARG A 103 -1.66 -1.42 5.25
C ARG A 103 -0.37 -2.09 4.81
N LEU A 104 0.15 -3.01 5.62
CA LEU A 104 1.33 -3.82 5.23
C LEU A 104 1.06 -4.64 3.97
N ARG A 105 -0.11 -5.29 3.91
CA ARG A 105 -0.49 -6.11 2.75
C ARG A 105 -0.70 -5.26 1.51
N ILE A 106 -1.36 -4.11 1.61
CA ILE A 106 -1.62 -3.27 0.43
C ILE A 106 -0.34 -2.63 -0.09
N ALA A 107 0.61 -2.25 0.79
CA ALA A 107 1.92 -1.77 0.38
C ALA A 107 2.67 -2.82 -0.45
N ARG A 108 2.62 -4.08 -0.03
CA ARG A 108 3.20 -5.22 -0.76
C ARG A 108 2.47 -5.51 -2.07
N VAL A 109 1.14 -5.44 -2.09
CA VAL A 109 0.33 -5.58 -3.32
C VAL A 109 0.68 -4.47 -4.32
N PHE A 110 0.78 -3.21 -3.87
CA PHE A 110 1.22 -2.11 -4.72
C PHE A 110 2.63 -2.33 -5.25
N SER A 111 3.55 -2.82 -4.43
CA SER A 111 4.91 -3.15 -4.87
C SER A 111 4.91 -4.23 -5.95
N ALA A 112 4.13 -5.30 -5.76
CA ALA A 112 3.97 -6.39 -6.73
C ALA A 112 3.34 -5.93 -8.06
N LYS A 113 2.49 -4.90 -8.01
CA LYS A 113 1.86 -4.28 -9.19
C LYS A 113 2.67 -3.12 -9.77
N GLU A 114 3.92 -2.94 -9.32
CA GLU A 114 4.82 -1.85 -9.72
C GLU A 114 4.30 -0.42 -9.44
N LYS A 115 3.27 -0.30 -8.60
CA LYS A 115 2.69 0.96 -8.12
C LYS A 115 3.55 1.54 -6.99
N HIS A 116 4.84 1.77 -7.24
CA HIS A 116 5.83 2.08 -6.20
C HIS A 116 5.57 3.35 -5.41
N ILE A 117 4.95 4.38 -6.02
CA ILE A 117 4.55 5.61 -5.33
C ILE A 117 3.49 5.30 -4.25
N LEU A 118 2.48 4.50 -4.59
CA LEU A 118 1.44 4.10 -3.64
C LEU A 118 2.01 3.18 -2.56
N ALA A 119 2.89 2.25 -2.92
CA ALA A 119 3.58 1.39 -1.95
C ALA A 119 4.39 2.21 -0.93
N ALA A 120 5.18 3.16 -1.41
CA ALA A 120 5.98 4.07 -0.57
C ALA A 120 5.10 4.89 0.40
N SER A 121 3.96 5.40 -0.09
CA SER A 121 3.00 6.12 0.73
C SER A 121 2.44 5.26 1.87
N GLU A 122 2.03 4.03 1.58
CA GLU A 122 1.49 3.11 2.59
C GLU A 122 2.54 2.70 3.62
N TRP A 123 3.78 2.47 3.21
CA TRP A 123 4.88 2.25 4.15
C TRP A 123 5.14 3.44 5.06
N GLY A 124 4.99 4.66 4.54
CA GLY A 124 5.02 5.89 5.33
C GLY A 124 3.93 5.89 6.40
N VAL A 125 2.71 5.46 6.05
CA VAL A 125 1.62 5.32 7.01
C VAL A 125 1.91 4.26 8.06
N VAL A 126 2.38 3.07 7.66
CA VAL A 126 2.74 1.99 8.59
C VAL A 126 3.73 2.49 9.64
N ALA A 127 4.75 3.26 9.21
CA ALA A 127 5.77 3.85 10.08
C ALA A 127 5.20 4.89 11.07
N GLN A 128 4.06 5.54 10.75
CA GLN A 128 3.36 6.44 11.68
C GLN A 128 2.53 5.68 12.72
N ILE A 129 2.05 4.48 12.39
CA ILE A 129 1.28 3.63 13.32
C ILE A 129 2.22 2.92 14.30
N ARG A 130 3.34 2.37 13.80
CA ARG A 130 4.35 1.70 14.61
C ARG A 130 5.75 1.74 13.96
N PRO A 131 6.82 1.55 14.74
CA PRO A 131 8.14 1.30 14.17
C PRO A 131 8.14 0.14 13.17
N LEU A 132 8.86 0.30 12.06
CA LEU A 132 9.09 -0.74 11.08
C LEU A 132 10.15 -1.72 11.58
N THR A 133 9.99 -3.00 11.22
CA THR A 133 11.09 -3.97 11.32
C THR A 133 12.15 -3.68 10.25
N ASP A 134 13.37 -4.19 10.42
CA ASP A 134 14.44 -4.02 9.42
C ASP A 134 14.02 -4.52 8.03
N SER A 135 13.27 -5.64 7.98
CA SER A 135 12.71 -6.16 6.73
C SER A 135 11.72 -5.19 6.09
N GLU A 136 10.81 -4.62 6.86
CA GLU A 136 9.81 -3.66 6.37
C GLU A 136 10.45 -2.33 5.96
N ALA A 137 11.50 -1.89 6.67
CA ALA A 137 12.28 -0.72 6.31
C ALA A 137 13.00 -0.92 4.96
N ALA A 138 13.60 -2.10 4.74
CA ALA A 138 14.20 -2.44 3.46
C ALA A 138 13.17 -2.49 2.32
N GLU A 139 11.99 -3.08 2.54
CA GLU A 139 10.89 -3.08 1.57
C GLU A 139 10.45 -1.65 1.21
N ARG A 140 10.31 -0.77 2.21
CA ARG A 140 10.00 0.65 2.01
C ARG A 140 11.07 1.36 1.19
N ASP A 141 12.34 1.16 1.52
CA ASP A 141 13.44 1.87 0.87
C ASP A 141 13.58 1.47 -0.61
N VAL A 142 13.32 0.20 -0.93
CA VAL A 142 13.20 -0.27 -2.31
C VAL A 142 12.05 0.45 -3.03
N CYS A 143 10.87 0.56 -2.41
CA CYS A 143 9.73 1.26 -3.00
C CYS A 143 10.02 2.76 -3.20
N ASN A 144 10.64 3.42 -2.22
CA ASN A 144 11.04 4.83 -2.29
C ASN A 144 12.00 5.09 -3.44
N LYS A 145 13.04 4.25 -3.59
CA LYS A 145 13.99 4.36 -4.69
C LYS A 145 13.29 4.25 -6.04
N LYS A 146 12.48 3.20 -6.24
CA LYS A 146 11.75 2.98 -7.49
C LYS A 146 10.75 4.10 -7.79
N ALA A 147 10.06 4.62 -6.77
CA ALA A 147 9.16 5.76 -6.90
C ALA A 147 9.91 7.04 -7.34
N MET A 148 11.08 7.31 -6.78
CA MET A 148 11.93 8.44 -7.15
C MET A 148 12.45 8.31 -8.59
N ASP A 149 12.92 7.13 -8.98
CA ASP A 149 13.39 6.85 -10.35
C ASP A 149 12.27 7.06 -11.39
N ALA A 150 11.06 6.60 -11.09
CA ALA A 150 9.88 6.81 -11.94
C ALA A 150 9.49 8.30 -12.04
N GLY A 151 9.54 9.03 -10.91
CA GLY A 151 9.26 10.47 -10.86
C GLY A 151 10.27 11.29 -11.68
N ILE A 152 11.57 11.02 -11.53
CA ILE A 152 12.64 11.66 -12.30
C ILE A 152 12.47 11.37 -13.80
N THR A 153 12.18 10.12 -14.16
CA THR A 153 11.97 9.73 -15.56
C THR A 153 10.80 10.47 -16.18
N THR A 154 9.69 10.57 -15.44
CA THR A 154 8.49 11.31 -15.87
C THR A 154 8.78 12.81 -16.03
N MET A 155 9.49 13.40 -15.07
CA MET A 155 9.87 14.82 -15.10
C MET A 155 10.80 15.13 -16.29
N LYS A 156 11.78 14.25 -16.56
CA LYS A 156 12.63 14.37 -17.75
C LYS A 156 11.82 14.28 -19.04
N SER A 157 10.89 13.33 -19.14
CA SER A 157 10.02 13.18 -20.30
C SER A 157 9.17 14.43 -20.54
N TRP A 158 8.54 14.97 -19.50
CA TRP A 158 7.74 16.19 -19.62
C TRP A 158 8.60 17.42 -19.97
N GLY A 159 9.77 17.55 -19.34
CA GLY A 159 10.74 18.58 -19.66
C GLY A 159 11.20 18.50 -21.12
N ASN A 160 11.53 17.31 -21.62
CA ASN A 160 11.87 17.08 -23.03
C ASN A 160 10.71 17.39 -23.98
N LYS A 161 9.46 17.08 -23.59
CA LYS A 161 8.28 17.43 -24.39
C LYS A 161 8.04 18.94 -24.46
N LEU A 162 8.31 19.67 -23.37
CA LEU A 162 8.22 21.13 -23.35
C LEU A 162 9.36 21.78 -24.13
N LEU A 163 10.60 21.37 -23.86
CA LEU A 163 11.80 21.88 -24.52
C LEU A 163 11.82 21.52 -26.01
N GLY A 164 11.33 20.34 -26.39
CA GLY A 164 11.28 19.90 -27.78
C GLY A 164 10.39 20.79 -28.66
N LYS A 165 9.33 21.39 -28.11
CA LYS A 165 8.52 22.40 -28.82
C LYS A 165 9.31 23.69 -29.11
N LEU A 166 10.42 23.91 -28.41
CA LEU A 166 11.36 25.02 -28.59
C LEU A 166 12.65 24.57 -29.32
N GLY A 167 12.72 23.31 -29.80
CA GLY A 167 13.91 22.76 -30.44
C GLY A 167 15.04 22.38 -29.47
N LEU A 168 14.74 22.16 -28.19
CA LEU A 168 15.71 21.89 -27.13
C LEU A 168 15.46 20.52 -26.45
N SER A 169 16.47 19.96 -25.77
CA SER A 169 16.37 18.75 -24.93
C SER A 169 17.04 18.96 -23.58
N LEU A 170 16.55 18.33 -22.50
CA LEU A 170 17.25 18.26 -21.20
C LEU A 170 18.60 17.56 -21.32
N ASP A 171 18.77 16.66 -22.30
CA ASP A 171 20.06 16.00 -22.55
C ASP A 171 21.13 16.98 -23.03
N ASN A 172 20.72 18.16 -23.54
CA ASN A 172 21.62 19.22 -23.95
C ASN A 172 22.15 20.01 -22.76
N PHE A 173 21.66 19.79 -21.54
CA PHE A 173 22.08 20.54 -20.34
C PHE A 173 22.91 19.67 -19.40
N LYS A 174 24.12 20.12 -19.07
CA LYS A 174 24.97 19.53 -18.02
C LYS A 174 24.88 20.35 -16.74
N LEU A 175 24.48 19.70 -15.65
CA LEU A 175 24.65 20.21 -14.29
C LEU A 175 26.00 19.75 -13.73
N ALA A 176 26.82 20.70 -13.27
CA ALA A 176 28.02 20.44 -12.47
C ALA A 176 27.86 21.05 -11.08
N LYS A 177 28.07 20.27 -10.02
CA LYS A 177 28.03 20.75 -8.64
C LYS A 177 29.43 21.25 -8.23
N ASN A 178 29.51 22.49 -7.77
CA ASN A 178 30.75 23.12 -7.30
C ASN A 178 31.03 22.74 -5.82
N SER A 179 32.27 22.94 -5.37
CA SER A 179 32.73 22.63 -4.01
C SER A 179 32.05 23.46 -2.91
N ASP A 180 31.45 24.60 -3.26
CA ASP A 180 30.66 25.46 -2.36
C ASP A 180 29.17 25.08 -2.29
N GLY A 181 28.75 24.05 -3.03
CA GLY A 181 27.35 23.62 -3.11
C GLY A 181 26.52 24.32 -4.19
N SER A 182 27.07 25.29 -4.93
CA SER A 182 26.42 25.90 -6.09
C SER A 182 26.41 24.96 -7.30
N PHE A 183 25.52 25.21 -8.26
CA PHE A 183 25.39 24.40 -9.49
C PHE A 183 25.65 25.26 -10.73
N ASN A 184 26.58 24.80 -11.57
CA ASN A 184 26.79 25.35 -12.91
C ASN A 184 25.96 24.57 -13.93
N ILE A 185 25.15 25.28 -14.71
CA ILE A 185 24.37 24.71 -15.81
C ILE A 185 24.98 25.19 -17.13
N SER A 186 25.37 24.26 -17.99
CA SER A 186 25.89 24.56 -19.32
C SER A 186 25.11 23.80 -20.39
N MET A 187 24.85 24.47 -21.52
CA MET A 187 24.17 23.87 -22.66
C MET A 187 25.22 23.41 -23.68
N GLN A 188 25.18 22.14 -24.07
CA GLN A 188 25.96 21.60 -25.18
C GLN A 188 25.15 21.77 -26.47
N LYS A 189 25.78 22.33 -27.50
CA LYS A 189 25.21 22.42 -28.85
C LYS A 189 25.21 21.06 -29.53
#